data_AF-A0A0C2D4N6-F1
#
_entry.id   AF-A0A0C2D4N6-F1
#
_cell.length_a   1.000
_cell.length_b   1.000
_cell.length_c   1.000
_cell.angle_alpha   90.00
_cell.angle_beta   90.00
_cell.angle_gamma   90.00
#
_symmetry.space_group_name_H-M   'P 1'
#
loop_
_entity.id
_entity.type
_entity.pdbx_description
1 polymer ?
#
loop_
_entity_poly.entity_id
_entity_poly.type
_entity_poly.pdbx_seq_one_letter_code
_entity_poly.pdbx_strand_id
1 'polypeptide(L)'
;GVKPAVIYGDLPPGTKLAQAAKFNDPDDPCNVLVATDAIGMGLNLNIRRIIFSGCTRQGELLPNYSALQIAGRAGRYGTSYADGIATTLRNEDIGTLRDILSQPVEPIETVGIAPTFEQIETFSFHLPQASFVHLLDLFVSVCSISDQFFICTVEQMRTLADLIDYIPLPLKVRYTFCISPINVDSKLTAAAFVKMVRRFSSGQCLTYDWMMDMLNWESIGQPENLQQLEHLEKVYEVLDLYLWLSLRFPDMLPDELAIRDACKQLDAMLQVSVENILEILENSAMGDARKGSLLKKMRERAQTQREKEEYEAQKKKELKMPDKRKGMKKSVLQSVLSQTGLTAEELEQLKKELNEEK
;
A
#
# COMPACT_ATOMS: atom_id res chain seq x y z
N GLY A 1 -17.32 -3.63 -26.49
CA GLY A 1 -17.93 -2.71 -27.47
C GLY A 1 -18.04 -1.30 -26.94
N VAL A 2 -18.45 -1.11 -25.68
CA VAL A 2 -18.46 0.21 -25.03
C VAL A 2 -17.13 0.42 -24.30
N LYS A 3 -16.49 1.58 -24.49
CA LYS A 3 -15.29 1.98 -23.74
C LYS A 3 -15.75 2.76 -22.50
N PRO A 4 -15.45 2.29 -21.28
CA PRO A 4 -15.80 3.01 -20.07
C PRO A 4 -14.77 4.09 -19.73
N ALA A 5 -15.20 5.15 -19.05
CA ALA A 5 -14.32 5.99 -18.25
C ALA A 5 -14.03 5.29 -16.92
N VAL A 6 -12.85 5.52 -16.34
CA VAL A 6 -12.43 4.87 -15.09
C VAL A 6 -11.97 5.91 -14.08
N ILE A 7 -12.52 5.86 -12.86
CA ILE A 7 -12.15 6.77 -11.76
C ILE A 7 -11.96 6.01 -10.45
N TYR A 8 -10.76 6.03 -9.89
CA TYR A 8 -10.45 5.49 -8.56
C TYR A 8 -9.61 6.48 -7.74
N GLY A 9 -9.46 6.18 -6.45
CA GLY A 9 -8.89 7.08 -5.44
C GLY A 9 -7.46 7.54 -5.73
N ASP A 10 -6.61 6.64 -6.21
CA ASP A 10 -5.18 6.91 -6.37
C ASP A 10 -4.84 7.68 -7.66
N LEU A 11 -5.83 7.86 -8.56
CA LEU A 11 -5.60 8.62 -9.79
C LEU A 11 -5.25 10.09 -9.50
N PRO A 12 -4.29 10.67 -10.24
CA PRO A 12 -4.00 12.09 -10.16
C PRO A 12 -5.21 12.99 -10.47
N PRO A 13 -5.24 14.23 -9.96
CA PRO A 13 -6.35 15.16 -10.18
C PRO A 13 -6.62 15.46 -11.66
N GLY A 14 -5.59 15.65 -12.50
CA GLY A 14 -5.77 15.95 -13.92
C GLY A 14 -6.42 14.78 -14.65
N THR A 15 -5.91 13.57 -14.44
CA THR A 15 -6.50 12.33 -14.97
C THR A 15 -7.96 12.14 -14.53
N LYS A 16 -8.29 12.37 -13.24
CA LYS A 16 -9.68 12.30 -12.74
C LYS A 16 -10.60 13.29 -13.46
N LEU A 17 -10.15 14.53 -13.65
CA LEU A 17 -10.91 15.57 -14.34
C LEU A 17 -11.10 15.24 -15.83
N ALA A 18 -10.08 14.72 -16.50
CA ALA A 18 -10.16 14.31 -17.90
C ALA A 18 -11.17 13.16 -18.10
N GLN A 19 -11.13 12.13 -17.25
CA GLN A 19 -12.09 11.02 -17.29
C GLN A 19 -13.51 11.48 -16.97
N ALA A 20 -13.67 12.39 -16.01
CA ALA A 20 -14.96 12.99 -15.69
C ALA A 20 -15.51 13.85 -16.84
N ALA A 21 -14.66 14.66 -17.48
CA ALA A 21 -15.03 15.49 -18.62
C ALA A 21 -15.51 14.61 -19.78
N LYS A 22 -14.77 13.54 -20.08
CA LYS A 22 -15.12 12.57 -21.12
C LYS A 22 -16.47 11.89 -20.87
N PHE A 23 -16.73 11.47 -19.62
CA PHE A 23 -18.02 10.86 -19.26
C PHE A 23 -19.19 11.87 -19.30
N ASN A 24 -18.93 13.14 -19.04
CA ASN A 24 -19.96 14.18 -19.04
C ASN A 24 -20.29 14.70 -20.44
N ASP A 25 -19.40 14.51 -21.42
CA ASP A 25 -19.58 14.96 -22.79
C ASP A 25 -20.66 14.13 -23.50
N PRO A 26 -21.80 14.72 -23.89
CA PRO A 26 -22.87 13.99 -24.58
C PRO A 26 -22.48 13.55 -26.00
N ASP A 27 -21.47 14.17 -26.61
CA ASP A 27 -21.00 13.84 -27.97
C ASP A 27 -19.91 12.75 -27.96
N ASP A 28 -19.30 12.47 -26.80
CA ASP A 28 -18.32 11.39 -26.66
C ASP A 28 -19.04 10.01 -26.62
N PRO A 29 -18.53 8.98 -27.32
CA PRO A 29 -19.09 7.63 -27.27
C PRO A 29 -19.00 6.98 -25.87
N CYS A 30 -18.24 7.54 -24.94
CA CYS A 30 -18.06 7.08 -23.56
C CYS A 30 -19.28 7.44 -22.68
N ASN A 31 -20.22 6.51 -22.55
CA ASN A 31 -21.44 6.71 -21.76
C ASN A 31 -21.52 5.87 -20.48
N VAL A 32 -20.42 5.19 -20.10
CA VAL A 32 -20.34 4.35 -18.89
C VAL A 32 -19.12 4.78 -18.08
N LEU A 33 -19.31 4.96 -16.77
CA LEU A 33 -18.26 5.22 -15.80
C LEU A 33 -18.13 4.04 -14.84
N VAL A 34 -16.93 3.50 -14.71
CA VAL A 34 -16.57 2.52 -13.68
C VAL A 34 -15.76 3.25 -12.62
N ALA A 35 -16.24 3.25 -11.37
CA ALA A 35 -15.58 4.00 -10.32
C ALA A 35 -15.66 3.39 -8.93
N THR A 36 -14.74 3.79 -8.05
CA THR A 36 -14.79 3.50 -6.61
C THR A 36 -15.62 4.55 -5.87
N ASP A 37 -15.73 4.42 -4.55
CA ASP A 37 -16.34 5.41 -3.65
C ASP A 37 -15.72 6.82 -3.74
N ALA A 38 -14.58 6.98 -4.43
CA ALA A 38 -13.97 8.26 -4.74
C ALA A 38 -14.91 9.22 -5.49
N ILE A 39 -15.91 8.73 -6.23
CA ILE A 39 -16.93 9.60 -6.85
C ILE A 39 -17.91 10.19 -5.85
N GLY A 40 -17.92 9.74 -4.59
CA GLY A 40 -18.79 10.26 -3.53
C GLY A 40 -18.59 11.75 -3.28
N MET A 41 -17.40 12.30 -3.55
CA MET A 41 -17.07 13.72 -3.34
C MET A 41 -16.17 14.29 -4.46
N GLY A 42 -16.05 15.62 -4.54
CA GLY A 42 -15.01 16.31 -5.32
C GLY A 42 -15.22 16.47 -6.83
N LEU A 43 -15.98 15.59 -7.49
CA LEU A 43 -16.24 15.69 -8.94
C LEU A 43 -17.69 16.06 -9.27
N ASN A 44 -17.88 16.85 -10.33
CA ASN A 44 -19.17 17.11 -10.95
C ASN A 44 -19.40 16.11 -12.07
N LEU A 45 -20.32 15.17 -11.86
CA LEU A 45 -20.61 14.07 -12.79
C LEU A 45 -22.08 14.09 -13.19
N ASN A 46 -22.36 13.89 -14.48
CA ASN A 46 -23.69 13.82 -15.06
C ASN A 46 -24.21 12.38 -15.05
N ILE A 47 -24.58 11.88 -13.87
CA ILE A 47 -24.95 10.45 -13.69
C ILE A 47 -26.47 10.29 -13.69
N ARG A 48 -26.98 9.47 -14.59
CA ARG A 48 -28.40 9.05 -14.59
C ARG A 48 -28.68 7.91 -13.61
N ARG A 49 -27.80 6.91 -13.59
CA ARG A 49 -28.01 5.68 -12.83
C ARG A 49 -26.72 5.22 -12.16
N ILE A 50 -26.78 5.02 -10.84
CA ILE A 50 -25.72 4.37 -10.05
C ILE A 50 -26.01 2.87 -9.98
N ILE A 51 -24.98 2.06 -10.23
CA ILE A 51 -25.06 0.60 -10.12
C ILE A 51 -24.00 0.15 -9.11
N PHE A 52 -24.42 -0.30 -7.94
CA PHE A 52 -23.53 -0.85 -6.92
C PHE A 52 -23.07 -2.25 -7.35
N SER A 53 -21.75 -2.44 -7.48
CA SER A 53 -21.17 -3.76 -7.79
C SER A 53 -21.43 -4.78 -6.66
N GLY A 54 -21.42 -4.30 -5.41
CA GLY A 54 -21.80 -5.04 -4.21
C GLY A 54 -22.07 -4.08 -3.05
N CYS A 55 -22.69 -4.58 -1.98
CA CYS A 55 -23.04 -3.78 -0.79
C CYS A 55 -22.11 -4.01 0.41
N THR A 56 -20.98 -4.68 0.20
CA THR A 56 -20.01 -5.01 1.25
C THR A 56 -18.62 -4.49 0.92
N ARG A 57 -17.90 -3.97 1.93
CA ARG A 57 -16.48 -3.59 1.86
C ARG A 57 -15.72 -4.33 2.96
N GLN A 58 -14.67 -5.06 2.59
CA GLN A 58 -13.84 -5.84 3.54
C GLN A 58 -14.62 -6.81 4.45
N GLY A 59 -15.75 -7.34 3.97
CA GLY A 59 -16.61 -8.27 4.73
C GLY A 59 -17.70 -7.60 5.56
N GLU A 60 -17.69 -6.27 5.66
CA GLU A 60 -18.72 -5.49 6.36
C GLU A 60 -19.68 -4.81 5.38
N LEU A 61 -20.92 -4.55 5.79
CA LEU A 61 -21.88 -3.80 4.99
C LEU A 61 -21.43 -2.35 4.82
N LEU A 62 -21.72 -1.76 3.65
CA LEU A 62 -21.49 -0.34 3.43
C LEU A 62 -22.28 0.49 4.45
N PRO A 63 -21.63 1.46 5.13
CA PRO A 63 -22.34 2.37 6.01
C PRO A 63 -23.40 3.17 5.25
N ASN A 64 -24.55 3.40 5.89
CA ASN A 64 -25.68 4.10 5.28
C ASN A 64 -25.30 5.46 4.71
N TYR A 65 -24.57 6.29 5.46
CA TYR A 65 -24.14 7.62 5.00
C TYR A 65 -23.30 7.55 3.70
N SER A 66 -22.47 6.52 3.55
CA SER A 66 -21.62 6.32 2.36
C SER A 66 -22.46 5.88 1.17
N ALA A 67 -23.37 4.92 1.38
CA ALA A 67 -24.31 4.48 0.35
C ALA A 67 -25.21 5.63 -0.14
N LEU A 68 -25.75 6.44 0.77
CA LEU A 68 -26.54 7.64 0.45
C LEU A 68 -25.73 8.66 -0.34
N GLN A 69 -24.48 8.91 0.06
CA GLN A 69 -23.60 9.84 -0.64
C GLN A 69 -23.32 9.41 -2.08
N ILE A 70 -23.05 8.12 -2.30
CA ILE A 70 -22.79 7.56 -3.63
C ILE A 70 -24.08 7.54 -4.46
N ALA A 71 -25.19 7.05 -3.90
CA ALA A 71 -26.49 6.98 -4.59
C ALA A 71 -26.99 8.37 -4.98
N GLY A 72 -26.81 9.37 -4.11
CA GLY A 72 -27.16 10.78 -4.35
C GLY A 72 -26.32 11.49 -5.42
N ARG A 73 -25.33 10.81 -6.02
CA ARG A 73 -24.66 11.32 -7.23
C ARG A 73 -25.50 11.17 -8.48
N ALA A 74 -26.50 10.29 -8.50
CA ALA A 74 -27.45 10.21 -9.61
C ALA A 74 -28.47 11.37 -9.56
N GLY A 75 -28.79 11.95 -10.72
CA GLY A 75 -29.86 12.95 -10.84
C GLY A 75 -29.56 14.28 -10.12
N ARG A 76 -28.30 14.73 -10.11
CA ARG A 76 -27.93 16.00 -9.48
C ARG A 76 -28.61 17.17 -10.18
N TYR A 77 -29.01 18.18 -9.40
CA TYR A 77 -29.53 19.44 -9.95
C TYR A 77 -28.52 20.09 -10.92
N GLY A 78 -29.01 20.61 -12.04
CA GLY A 78 -28.18 21.22 -13.09
C GLY A 78 -27.50 20.21 -14.02
N THR A 79 -27.83 18.93 -13.91
CA THR A 79 -27.40 17.89 -14.87
C THR A 79 -28.51 17.58 -15.88
N SER A 80 -28.18 16.81 -16.93
CA SER A 80 -29.14 16.44 -17.98
C SER A 80 -30.25 15.50 -17.50
N TYR A 81 -30.13 14.94 -16.29
CA TYR A 81 -31.06 13.98 -15.71
C TYR A 81 -31.73 14.57 -14.47
N ALA A 82 -33.03 14.84 -14.57
CA ALA A 82 -33.82 15.34 -13.44
C ALA A 82 -34.07 14.25 -12.37
N ASP A 83 -34.19 12.99 -12.80
CA ASP A 83 -34.44 11.85 -11.93
C ASP A 83 -33.24 10.90 -11.92
N GLY A 84 -32.71 10.63 -10.72
CA GLY A 84 -31.62 9.68 -10.48
C GLY A 84 -32.13 8.31 -10.03
N ILE A 85 -31.47 7.24 -10.49
CA ILE A 85 -31.81 5.86 -10.08
C ILE A 85 -30.58 5.20 -9.45
N ALA A 86 -30.78 4.46 -8.37
CA ALA A 86 -29.76 3.58 -7.78
C ALA A 86 -30.23 2.11 -7.83
N THR A 87 -29.35 1.20 -8.24
CA THR A 87 -29.61 -0.24 -8.28
C THR A 87 -28.32 -1.01 -7.97
N THR A 88 -28.42 -2.32 -7.79
CA THR A 88 -27.28 -3.23 -7.67
C THR A 88 -27.01 -3.95 -8.98
N LEU A 89 -25.77 -4.44 -9.15
CA LEU A 89 -25.39 -5.30 -10.27
C LEU A 89 -25.99 -6.70 -10.13
N ARG A 90 -25.99 -7.24 -8.90
CA ARG A 90 -26.59 -8.54 -8.56
C ARG A 90 -27.97 -8.30 -7.96
N ASN A 91 -28.97 -9.05 -8.43
CA ASN A 91 -30.34 -8.91 -7.94
C ASN A 91 -30.50 -9.33 -6.47
N GLU A 92 -29.61 -10.19 -5.97
CA GLU A 92 -29.59 -10.62 -4.56
C GLU A 92 -29.31 -9.47 -3.59
N ASP A 93 -28.50 -8.49 -4.02
CA ASP A 93 -28.07 -7.37 -3.18
C ASP A 93 -29.10 -6.23 -3.08
N ILE A 94 -30.17 -6.25 -3.90
CA ILE A 94 -31.11 -5.13 -3.99
C ILE A 94 -31.90 -4.93 -2.69
N GLY A 95 -32.21 -6.02 -1.99
CA GLY A 95 -32.87 -5.98 -0.67
C GLY A 95 -31.99 -5.26 0.34
N THR A 96 -30.74 -5.71 0.45
CA THR A 96 -29.72 -5.11 1.31
C THR A 96 -29.50 -3.62 1.02
N LEU A 97 -29.39 -3.24 -0.27
CA LEU A 97 -29.23 -1.83 -0.65
C LEU A 97 -30.44 -0.99 -0.21
N ARG A 98 -31.67 -1.50 -0.41
CA ARG A 98 -32.88 -0.80 0.02
C ARG A 98 -32.91 -0.63 1.53
N ASP A 99 -32.55 -1.66 2.27
CA ASP A 99 -32.50 -1.62 3.74
C ASP A 99 -31.51 -0.55 4.21
N ILE A 100 -30.28 -0.55 3.67
CA ILE A 100 -29.24 0.44 3.97
C ILE A 100 -29.74 1.86 3.69
N LEU A 101 -30.28 2.13 2.49
CA LEU A 101 -30.72 3.47 2.09
C LEU A 101 -31.96 3.97 2.85
N SER A 102 -32.75 3.07 3.43
CA SER A 102 -33.97 3.41 4.18
C SER A 102 -33.71 3.78 5.65
N GLN A 103 -32.55 3.41 6.17
CA GLN A 103 -32.20 3.71 7.56
C GLN A 103 -31.97 5.22 7.75
N PRO A 104 -32.29 5.79 8.92
CA PRO A 104 -31.85 7.13 9.26
C PRO A 104 -30.33 7.17 9.46
N VAL A 105 -29.70 8.30 9.16
CA VAL A 105 -28.29 8.52 9.48
C VAL A 105 -28.18 8.88 10.96
N GLU A 106 -27.43 8.09 11.72
CA GLU A 106 -27.19 8.36 13.14
C GLU A 106 -26.38 9.66 13.32
N PRO A 107 -26.76 10.52 14.29
CA PRO A 107 -25.98 11.70 14.60
C PRO A 107 -24.54 11.35 15.05
N ILE A 108 -23.59 12.20 14.70
CA ILE A 108 -22.20 12.03 15.15
C ILE A 108 -22.12 12.45 16.62
N GLU A 109 -21.72 11.52 17.50
CA GLU A 109 -21.66 11.74 18.95
C GLU A 109 -20.28 12.23 19.44
N THR A 110 -19.21 11.84 18.74
CA THR A 110 -17.82 12.06 19.18
C THR A 110 -16.96 12.72 18.10
N VAL A 111 -15.97 13.50 18.53
CA VAL A 111 -15.04 14.21 17.63
C VAL A 111 -13.62 13.68 17.78
N GLY A 112 -12.94 13.47 16.66
CA GLY A 112 -11.54 13.03 16.63
C GLY A 112 -10.57 14.16 16.95
N ILE A 113 -9.62 13.91 17.85
CA ILE A 113 -8.49 14.81 18.13
C ILE A 113 -7.16 14.12 17.80
N ALA A 114 -6.19 14.89 17.33
CA ALA A 114 -4.85 14.39 17.02
C ALA A 114 -3.80 15.08 17.90
N PRO A 115 -2.69 14.41 18.26
CA PRO A 115 -1.61 15.02 19.02
C PRO A 115 -0.99 16.19 18.26
N THR A 116 -0.80 17.33 18.91
CA THR A 116 -0.07 18.46 18.32
C THR A 116 1.44 18.31 18.56
N PHE A 117 2.24 19.01 17.76
CA PHE A 117 3.69 18.99 17.93
C PHE A 117 4.10 19.46 19.35
N GLU A 118 3.49 20.54 19.84
CA GLU A 118 3.83 21.17 21.12
C GLU A 118 3.56 20.22 22.30
N GLN A 119 2.50 19.40 22.19
CA GLN A 119 2.18 18.37 23.16
C GLN A 119 3.26 17.28 23.18
N ILE A 120 3.67 16.78 22.00
CA ILE A 120 4.72 15.76 21.89
C ILE A 120 6.08 16.31 22.34
N GLU A 121 6.39 17.57 22.02
CA GLU A 121 7.61 18.25 22.47
C GLU A 121 7.65 18.36 24.00
N THR A 122 6.52 18.67 24.64
CA THR A 122 6.41 18.68 26.09
C THR A 122 6.76 17.33 26.71
N PHE A 123 6.30 16.22 26.11
CA PHE A 123 6.67 14.87 26.58
C PHE A 123 8.16 14.57 26.38
N SER A 124 8.74 15.02 25.26
CA SER A 124 10.17 14.85 24.99
C SER A 124 11.05 15.57 26.01
N PHE A 125 10.61 16.69 26.60
CA PHE A 125 11.36 17.34 27.69
C PHE A 125 11.41 16.49 28.96
N HIS A 126 10.33 15.75 29.26
CA HIS A 126 10.25 14.89 30.44
C HIS A 126 10.94 13.53 30.20
N LEU A 127 10.99 13.07 28.95
CA LEU A 127 11.54 11.78 28.55
C LEU A 127 12.55 11.94 27.39
N PRO A 128 13.73 12.53 27.63
CA PRO A 128 14.67 12.88 26.56
C PRO A 128 15.32 11.68 25.86
N GLN A 129 15.25 10.49 26.48
CA GLN A 129 15.83 9.25 25.93
C GLN A 129 14.79 8.36 25.23
N ALA A 130 13.52 8.74 25.24
CA ALA A 130 12.47 7.97 24.60
C ALA A 130 12.53 8.16 23.06
N SER A 131 12.29 7.08 22.32
CA SER A 131 12.10 7.18 20.86
C SER A 131 10.80 7.91 20.55
N PHE A 132 10.69 8.49 19.36
CA PHE A 132 9.48 9.21 18.94
C PHE A 132 8.24 8.31 18.93
N VAL A 133 8.40 7.04 18.53
CA VAL A 133 7.34 6.03 18.58
C VAL A 133 6.88 5.81 20.01
N HIS A 134 7.82 5.70 20.95
CA HIS A 134 7.47 5.53 22.36
C HIS A 134 6.78 6.78 22.94
N LEU A 135 7.20 7.98 22.54
CA LEU A 135 6.53 9.23 22.93
C LEU A 135 5.08 9.27 22.43
N LEU A 136 4.82 8.79 21.20
CA LEU A 136 3.45 8.70 20.65
C LEU A 136 2.61 7.67 21.42
N ASP A 137 3.14 6.48 21.65
CA ASP A 137 2.44 5.41 22.38
C ASP A 137 2.14 5.83 23.84
N LEU A 138 3.08 6.54 24.48
CA LEU A 138 2.87 7.13 25.81
C LEU A 138 1.83 8.24 25.79
N PHE A 139 1.85 9.11 24.78
CA PHE A 139 0.85 10.17 24.67
C PHE A 139 -0.55 9.57 24.56
N VAL A 140 -0.75 8.58 23.70
CA VAL A 140 -2.05 7.92 23.51
C VAL A 140 -2.51 7.19 24.78
N SER A 141 -1.58 6.56 25.53
CA SER A 141 -1.93 5.83 26.76
C SER A 141 -2.18 6.71 27.99
N VAL A 142 -1.54 7.89 28.07
CA VAL A 142 -1.68 8.82 29.21
C VAL A 142 -2.80 9.85 28.98
N CYS A 143 -3.15 10.13 27.72
CA CYS A 143 -4.16 11.13 27.39
C CYS A 143 -5.53 10.73 27.96
N SER A 144 -6.06 11.58 28.84
CA SER A 144 -7.42 11.48 29.34
C SER A 144 -8.30 12.46 28.58
N ILE A 145 -9.30 11.94 27.88
CA ILE A 145 -10.24 12.70 27.05
C ILE A 145 -11.65 12.53 27.63
N SER A 146 -12.51 13.52 27.43
CA SER A 146 -13.93 13.37 27.78
C SER A 146 -14.65 12.47 26.77
N ASP A 147 -15.81 11.94 27.17
CA ASP A 147 -16.62 11.01 26.39
C ASP A 147 -17.05 11.53 25.00
N GLN A 148 -16.94 12.85 24.77
CA GLN A 148 -17.27 13.50 23.50
C GLN A 148 -16.11 13.49 22.50
N PHE A 149 -14.92 13.04 22.89
CA PHE A 149 -13.74 13.02 22.02
C PHE A 149 -13.13 11.63 21.94
N PHE A 150 -12.48 11.33 20.82
CA PHE A 150 -11.63 10.16 20.66
C PHE A 150 -10.29 10.57 20.05
N ILE A 151 -9.22 9.81 20.33
CA ILE A 151 -7.92 10.06 19.70
C ILE A 151 -7.94 9.45 18.30
N CYS A 152 -7.67 10.27 17.29
CA CYS A 152 -7.53 9.81 15.91
C CYS A 152 -6.41 8.77 15.81
N THR A 153 -6.59 7.79 14.93
CA THR A 153 -5.59 6.75 14.67
C THR A 153 -4.26 7.36 14.25
N VAL A 154 -3.21 7.10 15.03
CA VAL A 154 -1.83 7.55 14.76
C VAL A 154 -0.99 6.49 14.05
N GLU A 155 -1.60 5.42 13.54
CA GLU A 155 -0.91 4.27 12.92
C GLU A 155 -0.02 4.66 11.73
N GLN A 156 -0.49 5.55 10.85
CA GLN A 156 0.31 6.02 9.73
C GLN A 156 1.56 6.78 10.22
N MET A 157 1.36 7.71 11.18
CA MET A 157 2.45 8.45 11.80
C MET A 157 3.46 7.51 12.49
N ARG A 158 2.96 6.50 13.20
CA ARG A 158 3.76 5.46 13.86
C ARG A 158 4.56 4.65 12.84
N THR A 159 3.95 4.24 11.74
CA THR A 159 4.61 3.47 10.66
C THR A 159 5.74 4.27 10.02
N LEU A 160 5.51 5.56 9.74
CA LEU A 160 6.54 6.44 9.21
C LEU A 160 7.66 6.67 10.23
N ALA A 161 7.32 6.82 11.51
CA ALA A 161 8.28 6.97 12.59
C ALA A 161 9.20 5.74 12.74
N ASP A 162 8.62 4.54 12.71
CA ASP A 162 9.34 3.25 12.75
C ASP A 162 10.35 3.16 11.58
N LEU A 163 9.99 3.63 10.38
CA LEU A 163 10.88 3.61 9.20
C LEU A 163 12.13 4.50 9.34
N ILE A 164 12.04 5.58 10.13
CA ILE A 164 13.10 6.60 10.25
C ILE A 164 13.72 6.65 11.65
N ASP A 165 13.43 5.68 12.52
CA ASP A 165 13.87 5.68 13.92
C ASP A 165 15.40 5.79 14.03
N TYR A 166 16.14 5.05 13.19
CA TYR A 166 17.60 5.04 13.14
C TYR A 166 18.26 6.30 12.55
N ILE A 167 17.49 7.25 12.01
CA ILE A 167 18.04 8.46 11.36
C ILE A 167 18.06 9.60 12.38
N PRO A 168 19.21 10.26 12.64
CA PRO A 168 19.26 11.37 13.58
C PRO A 168 18.58 12.61 12.99
N LEU A 169 17.47 13.03 13.60
CA LEU A 169 16.69 14.20 13.18
C LEU A 169 16.24 14.99 14.40
N PRO A 170 16.20 16.34 14.31
CA PRO A 170 15.50 17.16 15.29
C PRO A 170 14.04 16.73 15.42
N LEU A 171 13.48 16.80 16.64
CA LEU A 171 12.12 16.36 16.93
C LEU A 171 11.07 17.02 16.02
N LYS A 172 11.17 18.35 15.80
CA LYS A 172 10.27 19.08 14.90
C LYS A 172 10.31 18.56 13.48
N VAL A 173 11.51 18.29 12.97
CA VAL A 173 11.69 17.76 11.61
C VAL A 173 11.10 16.35 11.52
N ARG A 174 11.41 15.49 12.49
CA ARG A 174 10.87 14.13 12.57
C ARG A 174 9.34 14.14 12.58
N TYR A 175 8.73 14.97 13.42
CA TYR A 175 7.28 15.13 13.48
C TYR A 175 6.70 15.52 12.11
N THR A 176 7.27 16.54 11.45
CA THR A 176 6.81 17.00 10.13
C THR A 176 6.90 15.90 9.06
N PHE A 177 7.94 15.07 9.08
CA PHE A 177 8.03 13.91 8.18
C PHE A 177 7.02 12.81 8.53
N CYS A 178 6.68 12.61 9.81
CA CYS A 178 5.74 11.57 10.21
C CYS A 178 4.25 11.97 10.01
N ILE A 179 3.95 13.24 9.79
CA ILE A 179 2.61 13.70 9.38
C ILE A 179 2.45 13.77 7.85
N SER A 180 3.46 13.36 7.08
CA SER A 180 3.40 13.49 5.64
C SER A 180 2.37 12.52 5.03
N PRO A 181 1.59 12.94 4.02
CA PRO A 181 0.51 12.14 3.44
C PRO A 181 1.05 11.13 2.42
N ILE A 182 1.91 10.20 2.86
CA ILE A 182 2.44 9.14 2.00
C ILE A 182 1.99 7.76 2.48
N ASN A 183 1.60 6.90 1.54
CA ASN A 183 1.38 5.50 1.82
C ASN A 183 2.67 4.71 1.58
N VAL A 184 3.17 4.04 2.61
CA VAL A 184 4.42 3.24 2.60
C VAL A 184 4.20 1.74 2.42
N ASP A 185 3.02 1.32 1.96
CA ASP A 185 2.72 -0.08 1.63
C ASP A 185 3.62 -0.62 0.51
N SER A 186 4.03 0.25 -0.42
CA SER A 186 4.94 -0.11 -1.52
C SER A 186 6.40 0.03 -1.11
N LYS A 187 7.23 -0.92 -1.57
CA LYS A 187 8.69 -0.86 -1.38
C LYS A 187 9.29 0.40 -2.00
N LEU A 188 8.72 0.91 -3.09
CA LEU A 188 9.20 2.12 -3.75
C LEU A 188 8.97 3.35 -2.87
N THR A 189 7.73 3.56 -2.39
CA THR A 189 7.37 4.73 -1.59
C THR A 189 8.11 4.71 -0.26
N ALA A 190 8.19 3.56 0.41
CA ALA A 190 8.96 3.40 1.65
C ALA A 190 10.47 3.69 1.43
N ALA A 191 11.07 3.15 0.38
CA ALA A 191 12.49 3.39 0.09
C ALA A 191 12.77 4.84 -0.29
N ALA A 192 11.89 5.46 -1.09
CA ALA A 192 11.98 6.86 -1.46
C ALA A 192 11.90 7.76 -0.22
N PHE A 193 10.90 7.53 0.64
CA PHE A 193 10.73 8.25 1.91
C PHE A 193 12.00 8.18 2.77
N VAL A 194 12.55 6.99 3.01
CA VAL A 194 13.78 6.82 3.80
C VAL A 194 14.98 7.51 3.14
N LYS A 195 15.14 7.42 1.81
CA LYS A 195 16.21 8.11 1.08
C LYS A 195 16.11 9.63 1.21
N MET A 196 14.89 10.19 1.08
CA MET A 196 14.63 11.63 1.25
C MET A 196 15.02 12.09 2.65
N VAL A 197 14.58 11.35 3.67
CA VAL A 197 14.86 11.68 5.07
C VAL A 197 16.36 11.57 5.40
N ARG A 198 17.06 10.55 4.89
CA ARG A 198 18.52 10.41 5.06
C ARG A 198 19.29 11.56 4.42
N ARG A 199 18.90 11.99 3.22
CA ARG A 199 19.54 13.11 2.54
C ARG A 199 19.31 14.43 3.28
N PHE A 200 18.07 14.62 3.77
CA PHE A 200 17.73 15.75 4.63
C PHE A 200 18.56 15.78 5.92
N SER A 201 18.68 14.64 6.62
CA SER A 201 19.50 14.51 7.85
C SER A 201 20.98 14.84 7.62
N SER A 202 21.49 14.53 6.43
CA SER A 202 22.87 14.87 6.02
C SER A 202 23.08 16.35 5.70
N GLY A 203 22.03 17.19 5.78
CA GLY A 203 22.10 18.61 5.42
C GLY A 203 22.24 18.87 3.91
N GLN A 204 21.93 17.88 3.08
CA GLN A 204 21.98 18.01 1.62
C GLN A 204 20.59 18.33 1.07
N CYS A 205 20.52 19.30 0.15
CA CYS A 205 19.28 19.61 -0.54
C CYS A 205 18.80 18.42 -1.39
N LEU A 206 17.49 18.26 -1.46
CA LEU A 206 16.81 17.34 -2.37
C LEU A 206 16.56 18.10 -3.67
N THR A 207 17.55 18.12 -4.55
CA THR A 207 17.44 18.79 -5.85
C THR A 207 16.63 17.96 -6.84
N TYR A 208 16.14 18.61 -7.91
CA TYR A 208 15.45 17.96 -9.01
C TYR A 208 16.25 16.79 -9.58
N ASP A 209 17.52 17.02 -9.93
CA ASP A 209 18.40 15.98 -10.50
C ASP A 209 18.48 14.76 -9.60
N TRP A 210 18.64 14.97 -8.29
CA TRP A 210 18.70 13.87 -7.34
C TRP A 210 17.37 13.11 -7.22
N MET A 211 16.25 13.82 -7.23
CA MET A 211 14.93 13.19 -7.21
C MET A 211 14.71 12.32 -8.46
N MET A 212 15.09 12.83 -9.63
CA MET A 212 14.96 12.10 -10.89
C MET A 212 15.87 10.87 -10.93
N ASP A 213 17.12 10.99 -10.47
CA ASP A 213 18.04 9.86 -10.32
C ASP A 213 17.50 8.82 -9.35
N MET A 214 16.96 9.27 -8.21
CA MET A 214 16.44 8.37 -7.16
C MET A 214 15.24 7.55 -7.63
N LEU A 215 14.43 8.14 -8.51
CA LEU A 215 13.24 7.53 -9.13
C LEU A 215 13.56 6.77 -10.42
N ASN A 216 14.82 6.77 -10.89
CA ASN A 216 15.21 6.28 -12.21
C ASN A 216 14.33 6.86 -13.33
N TRP A 217 14.16 8.18 -13.35
CA TRP A 217 13.22 8.89 -14.23
C TRP A 217 13.37 8.53 -15.72
N GLU A 218 14.60 8.33 -16.20
CA GLU A 218 14.87 7.96 -17.60
C GLU A 218 14.26 6.60 -18.01
N SER A 219 13.98 5.73 -17.03
CA SER A 219 13.35 4.43 -17.26
C SER A 219 11.82 4.50 -17.25
N ILE A 220 11.25 5.65 -16.88
CA ILE A 220 9.81 5.86 -16.84
C ILE A 220 9.32 6.09 -18.27
N GLY A 221 8.43 5.21 -18.71
CA GLY A 221 7.77 5.29 -20.01
C GLY A 221 6.30 4.95 -19.90
N GLN A 222 5.64 4.86 -21.06
CA GLN A 222 4.24 4.48 -21.15
C GLN A 222 4.04 3.06 -20.54
N PRO A 223 3.14 2.89 -19.56
CA PRO A 223 2.88 1.59 -18.97
C PRO A 223 2.16 0.66 -19.96
N GLU A 224 2.70 -0.55 -20.13
CA GLU A 224 2.15 -1.61 -20.98
C GLU A 224 1.29 -2.61 -20.19
N ASN A 225 1.43 -2.62 -18.87
CA ASN A 225 0.75 -3.54 -17.95
C ASN A 225 0.35 -2.85 -16.64
N LEU A 226 -0.54 -3.49 -15.87
CA LEU A 226 -1.05 -2.93 -14.61
C LEU A 226 0.05 -2.66 -13.57
N GLN A 227 1.10 -3.50 -13.53
CA GLN A 227 2.20 -3.31 -12.57
C GLN A 227 2.99 -2.04 -12.85
N GLN A 228 3.18 -1.71 -14.13
CA GLN A 228 3.83 -0.46 -14.55
C GLN A 228 2.92 0.74 -14.32
N LEU A 229 1.61 0.60 -14.48
CA LEU A 229 0.64 1.66 -14.15
C LEU A 229 0.67 1.97 -12.65
N GLU A 230 0.57 0.94 -11.80
CA GLU A 230 0.68 1.08 -10.34
C GLU A 230 2.03 1.70 -9.93
N HIS A 231 3.12 1.28 -10.57
CA HIS A 231 4.44 1.87 -10.34
C HIS A 231 4.45 3.37 -10.64
N LEU A 232 3.84 3.79 -11.76
CA LEU A 232 3.75 5.19 -12.15
C LEU A 232 2.95 6.01 -11.14
N GLU A 233 1.83 5.48 -10.63
CA GLU A 233 1.06 6.11 -9.55
C GLU A 233 1.88 6.28 -8.27
N LYS A 234 2.65 5.25 -7.88
CA LYS A 234 3.55 5.36 -6.72
C LYS A 234 4.68 6.36 -6.92
N VAL A 235 5.17 6.54 -8.15
CA VAL A 235 6.11 7.63 -8.46
C VAL A 235 5.43 9.00 -8.30
N TYR A 236 4.18 9.15 -8.77
CA TYR A 236 3.40 10.37 -8.58
C TYR A 236 3.27 10.73 -7.09
N GLU A 237 2.91 9.76 -6.24
CA GLU A 237 2.80 9.96 -4.78
C GLU A 237 4.11 10.46 -4.16
N VAL A 238 5.27 9.95 -4.60
CA VAL A 238 6.57 10.41 -4.11
C VAL A 238 6.87 11.85 -4.54
N LEU A 239 6.50 12.23 -5.76
CA LEU A 239 6.66 13.62 -6.21
C LEU A 239 5.71 14.57 -5.46
N ASP A 240 4.48 14.13 -5.19
CA ASP A 240 3.53 14.91 -4.40
C ASP A 240 4.01 15.08 -2.94
N LEU A 241 4.63 14.04 -2.36
CA LEU A 241 5.32 14.15 -1.07
C LEU A 241 6.43 15.21 -1.11
N TYR A 242 7.22 15.28 -2.19
CA TYR A 242 8.24 16.32 -2.35
C TYR A 242 7.62 17.71 -2.30
N LEU A 243 6.55 17.94 -3.07
CA LEU A 243 5.84 19.22 -3.09
C LEU A 243 5.24 19.57 -1.73
N TRP A 244 4.70 18.57 -1.02
CA TRP A 244 4.20 18.77 0.34
C TRP A 244 5.31 19.20 1.30
N LEU A 245 6.49 18.58 1.21
CA LEU A 245 7.65 18.89 2.03
C LEU A 245 8.29 20.23 1.66
N SER A 246 8.30 20.63 0.38
CA SER A 246 8.88 21.91 -0.05
C SER A 246 8.17 23.11 0.57
N LEU A 247 6.86 23.00 0.83
CA LEU A 247 6.09 24.01 1.56
C LEU A 247 6.50 24.17 3.02
N ARG A 248 7.16 23.17 3.62
CA ARG A 248 7.63 23.22 5.03
C ARG A 248 9.13 23.48 5.13
N PHE A 249 9.92 23.05 4.14
CA PHE A 249 11.37 23.15 4.12
C PHE A 249 11.89 23.70 2.79
N PRO A 250 11.59 24.97 2.45
CA PRO A 250 11.93 25.55 1.14
C PRO A 250 13.45 25.57 0.87
N ASP A 251 14.27 25.78 1.90
CA ASP A 251 15.73 25.82 1.75
C ASP A 251 16.34 24.45 1.40
N MET A 252 15.69 23.37 1.84
CA MET A 252 16.16 21.99 1.63
C MET A 252 15.54 21.34 0.38
N LEU A 253 14.42 21.86 -0.10
CA LEU A 253 13.69 21.38 -1.29
C LEU A 253 13.43 22.56 -2.24
N PRO A 254 14.48 23.09 -2.90
CA PRO A 254 14.40 24.34 -3.66
C PRO A 254 13.64 24.21 -4.99
N ASP A 255 13.54 23.01 -5.56
CA ASP A 255 13.14 22.80 -6.96
C ASP A 255 11.64 22.50 -7.14
N GLU A 256 10.78 23.19 -6.40
CA GLU A 256 9.32 22.98 -6.42
C GLU A 256 8.73 23.07 -7.84
N LEU A 257 9.12 24.08 -8.62
CA LEU A 257 8.58 24.33 -9.95
C LEU A 257 8.93 23.19 -10.93
N ALA A 258 10.18 22.75 -10.92
CA ALA A 258 10.64 21.66 -11.79
C ALA A 258 9.95 20.33 -11.46
N ILE A 259 9.79 20.03 -10.16
CA ILE A 259 9.06 18.83 -9.71
C ILE A 259 7.58 18.91 -10.07
N ARG A 260 6.96 20.08 -9.96
CA ARG A 260 5.57 20.29 -10.36
C ARG A 260 5.36 20.06 -11.87
N ASP A 261 6.33 20.45 -12.70
CA ASP A 261 6.27 20.18 -14.14
C ASP A 261 6.49 18.70 -14.45
N ALA A 262 7.36 17.99 -13.70
CA ALA A 262 7.47 16.53 -13.78
C ALA A 262 6.15 15.83 -13.40
N CYS A 263 5.45 16.32 -12.36
CA CYS A 263 4.13 15.80 -11.97
C CYS A 263 3.12 15.95 -13.11
N LYS A 264 3.12 17.08 -13.83
CA LYS A 264 2.21 17.29 -14.98
C LYS A 264 2.53 16.33 -16.13
N GLN A 265 3.82 16.09 -16.42
CA GLN A 265 4.22 15.12 -17.44
C GLN A 265 3.74 13.72 -17.09
N LEU A 266 3.88 13.34 -15.81
CA LEU A 266 3.47 12.04 -15.31
C LEU A 266 1.95 11.88 -15.28
N ASP A 267 1.21 12.93 -14.93
CA ASP A 267 -0.26 12.97 -15.01
C ASP A 267 -0.73 12.81 -16.47
N ALA A 268 -0.08 13.47 -17.43
CA ALA A 268 -0.40 13.28 -18.84
C ALA A 268 -0.15 11.84 -19.32
N MET A 269 0.94 11.19 -18.87
CA MET A 269 1.20 9.77 -19.15
C MET A 269 0.14 8.87 -18.52
N LEU A 270 -0.23 9.12 -17.26
CA LEU A 270 -1.28 8.38 -16.55
C LEU A 270 -2.62 8.54 -17.26
N GLN A 271 -2.97 9.74 -17.73
CA GLN A 271 -4.20 9.98 -18.48
C GLN A 271 -4.28 9.12 -19.74
N VAL A 272 -3.25 9.13 -20.58
CA VAL A 272 -3.22 8.31 -21.81
C VAL A 272 -3.30 6.81 -21.46
N SER A 273 -2.69 6.41 -20.36
CA SER A 273 -2.69 5.02 -19.90
C SER A 273 -4.06 4.57 -19.41
N VAL A 274 -4.78 5.43 -18.67
CA VAL A 274 -6.15 5.16 -18.20
C VAL A 274 -7.13 5.15 -19.37
N GLU A 275 -6.92 5.97 -20.40
CA GLU A 275 -7.72 5.91 -21.63
C GLU A 275 -7.58 4.56 -22.37
N ASN A 276 -6.39 3.95 -22.30
CA ASN A 276 -6.08 2.65 -22.89
C ASN A 276 -6.09 1.50 -21.87
N ILE A 277 -6.75 1.68 -20.72
CA ILE A 277 -6.70 0.73 -19.59
C ILE A 277 -7.18 -0.67 -19.97
N LEU A 278 -8.10 -0.80 -20.93
CA LEU A 278 -8.57 -2.10 -21.42
C LEU A 278 -7.44 -2.89 -22.11
N GLU A 279 -6.60 -2.22 -22.89
CA GLU A 279 -5.45 -2.85 -23.56
C GLU A 279 -4.39 -3.28 -22.54
N ILE A 280 -4.14 -2.43 -21.54
CA ILE A 280 -3.25 -2.73 -20.41
C ILE A 280 -3.75 -3.95 -19.62
N LEU A 281 -5.06 -4.06 -19.41
CA LEU A 281 -5.69 -5.20 -18.75
C LEU A 281 -5.57 -6.49 -19.56
N GLU A 282 -5.81 -6.43 -20.87
CA GLU A 282 -5.66 -7.58 -21.78
C GLU A 282 -4.20 -8.08 -21.83
N ASN A 283 -3.24 -7.15 -21.95
CA ASN A 283 -1.81 -7.47 -21.93
C ASN A 283 -1.38 -8.09 -20.60
N SER A 284 -1.95 -7.61 -19.48
CA SER A 284 -1.69 -8.17 -18.15
C SER A 284 -2.23 -9.61 -18.03
N ALA A 285 -3.46 -9.87 -18.50
CA ALA A 285 -4.06 -11.20 -18.52
C ALA A 285 -3.27 -12.19 -19.41
N MET A 286 -2.79 -11.73 -20.57
CA MET A 286 -1.91 -12.52 -21.44
C MET A 286 -0.53 -12.77 -20.81
N GLY A 287 0.02 -11.79 -20.09
CA GLY A 287 1.27 -11.90 -19.34
C GLY A 287 1.18 -12.95 -18.23
N ASP A 288 0.08 -12.97 -17.47
CA ASP A 288 -0.15 -13.95 -16.41
C ASP A 288 -0.44 -15.35 -16.96
N ALA A 289 -1.16 -15.47 -18.07
CA ALA A 289 -1.33 -16.74 -18.77
C ALA A 289 0.01 -17.30 -19.29
N ARG A 290 0.89 -16.43 -19.81
CA ARG A 290 2.26 -16.81 -20.22
C ARG A 290 3.11 -17.20 -19.02
N LYS A 291 3.11 -16.44 -17.92
CA LYS A 291 3.82 -16.78 -16.67
C LYS A 291 3.33 -18.11 -16.10
N GLY A 292 2.02 -18.35 -16.07
CA GLY A 292 1.42 -19.61 -15.64
C GLY A 292 1.84 -20.81 -16.51
N SER A 293 1.88 -20.64 -17.83
CA SER A 293 2.39 -21.67 -18.74
C SER A 293 3.90 -21.92 -18.57
N LEU A 294 4.68 -20.87 -18.29
CA LEU A 294 6.13 -20.96 -18.10
C LEU A 294 6.49 -21.63 -16.76
N LEU A 295 5.79 -21.28 -15.69
CA LEU A 295 5.86 -21.95 -14.38
C LEU A 295 5.47 -23.43 -14.48
N LYS A 296 4.43 -23.76 -15.26
CA LYS A 296 4.04 -25.15 -15.55
C LYS A 296 5.15 -25.90 -16.29
N LYS A 297 5.73 -25.31 -17.35
CA LYS A 297 6.86 -25.90 -18.09
C LYS A 297 8.13 -26.04 -17.25
N MET A 298 8.42 -25.10 -16.35
CA MET A 298 9.56 -25.19 -15.43
C MET A 298 9.36 -26.29 -14.38
N ARG A 299 8.14 -26.44 -13.85
CA ARG A 299 7.78 -27.50 -12.90
C ARG A 299 7.84 -28.88 -13.54
N GLU A 300 7.34 -29.01 -14.77
CA GLU A 300 7.46 -30.23 -15.58
C GLU A 300 8.93 -30.59 -15.84
N ARG A 301 9.76 -29.63 -16.27
CA ARG A 301 11.21 -29.86 -16.48
C ARG A 301 11.94 -30.28 -15.19
N ALA A 302 11.65 -29.63 -14.07
CA ALA A 302 12.24 -29.97 -12.77
C ALA A 302 11.83 -31.37 -12.31
N GLN A 303 10.59 -31.79 -12.59
CA GLN A 303 10.09 -33.12 -12.27
C GLN A 303 10.76 -34.19 -13.17
N THR A 304 10.86 -33.96 -14.48
CA THR A 304 11.55 -34.89 -15.39
C THR A 304 13.04 -35.02 -15.06
N GLN A 305 13.67 -33.96 -14.55
CA GLN A 305 15.08 -33.98 -14.15
C GLN A 305 15.28 -34.78 -12.85
N ARG A 306 14.39 -34.63 -11.87
CA ARG A 306 14.39 -35.48 -10.66
C ARG A 306 14.14 -36.94 -10.98
N GLU A 307 13.20 -37.25 -11.85
CA GLU A 307 12.92 -38.63 -12.28
C GLU A 307 14.13 -39.26 -13.01
N LYS A 308 14.86 -38.48 -13.82
CA LYS A 308 16.13 -38.93 -14.44
C LYS A 308 17.23 -39.17 -13.41
N GLU A 309 17.39 -38.27 -12.44
CA GLU A 309 18.38 -38.40 -11.37
C GLU A 309 18.09 -39.61 -10.47
N GLU A 310 16.81 -39.86 -10.15
CA GLU A 310 16.36 -41.04 -9.41
C GLU A 310 16.56 -42.34 -10.19
N TYR A 311 16.27 -42.34 -11.50
CA TYR A 311 16.52 -43.49 -12.38
C TYR A 311 18.02 -43.79 -12.52
N GLU A 312 18.88 -42.78 -12.67
CA GLU A 312 20.33 -42.97 -12.70
C GLU A 312 20.88 -43.45 -11.35
N ALA A 313 20.32 -42.96 -10.24
CA ALA A 313 20.67 -43.40 -8.90
C ALA A 313 20.23 -44.85 -8.63
N GLN A 314 19.05 -45.26 -9.11
CA GLN A 314 18.59 -46.66 -9.06
C GLN A 314 19.46 -47.57 -9.93
N LYS A 315 19.78 -47.15 -11.16
CA LYS A 315 20.67 -47.92 -12.04
C LYS A 315 22.07 -48.10 -11.45
N LYS A 316 22.60 -47.07 -10.76
CA LYS A 316 23.86 -47.17 -10.01
C LYS A 316 23.76 -48.09 -8.78
N LYS A 317 22.58 -48.22 -8.16
CA LYS A 317 22.34 -49.15 -7.04
C LYS A 317 22.14 -50.59 -7.51
N GLU A 318 21.46 -50.82 -8.64
CA GLU A 318 21.25 -52.15 -9.19
C GLU A 318 22.55 -52.79 -9.72
N LEU A 319 23.54 -51.99 -10.14
CA LEU A 319 24.87 -52.50 -10.51
C LEU A 319 25.78 -52.88 -9.32
N LYS A 320 25.30 -52.82 -8.08
CA LYS A 320 26.07 -53.27 -6.91
C LYS A 320 25.26 -54.17 -5.98
N MET A 321 25.58 -55.46 -5.98
CA MET A 321 25.21 -56.42 -4.93
C MET A 321 26.37 -57.40 -4.68
N PRO A 322 26.48 -58.00 -3.48
CA PRO A 322 26.46 -57.36 -2.16
C PRO A 322 27.60 -57.86 -1.25
N ASP A 323 28.03 -57.09 -0.24
CA ASP A 323 28.38 -57.72 1.05
C ASP A 323 28.17 -56.81 2.28
N LYS A 324 27.62 -57.48 3.29
CA LYS A 324 27.35 -57.20 4.72
C LYS A 324 27.72 -55.85 5.36
N ARG A 325 26.71 -55.16 5.95
CA ARG A 325 26.22 -55.24 7.37
C ARG A 325 25.65 -53.90 7.84
N LYS A 326 24.66 -54.02 8.74
CA LYS A 326 23.74 -52.99 9.29
C LYS A 326 24.44 -51.81 9.99
N GLY A 327 23.85 -50.61 9.86
CA GLY A 327 24.12 -49.44 10.71
C GLY A 327 22.87 -48.59 10.91
N MET A 328 22.42 -48.50 12.15
CA MET A 328 21.17 -47.89 12.62
C MET A 328 21.27 -46.35 12.71
N LYS A 329 20.12 -45.66 12.71
CA LYS A 329 19.93 -44.20 12.72
C LYS A 329 20.77 -43.47 13.81
N LYS A 330 21.38 -42.34 13.45
CA LYS A 330 22.12 -41.45 14.38
C LYS A 330 21.16 -40.68 15.30
N SER A 331 21.52 -40.60 16.58
CA SER A 331 20.79 -39.87 17.64
C SER A 331 21.16 -38.38 17.67
N VAL A 332 20.17 -37.54 17.95
CA VAL A 332 20.19 -36.06 18.04
C VAL A 332 21.27 -35.54 19.01
N LEU A 333 21.68 -36.35 19.98
CA LEU A 333 22.76 -36.01 20.93
C LEU A 333 24.12 -35.79 20.26
N GLN A 334 24.39 -36.44 19.12
CA GLN A 334 25.70 -36.38 18.47
C GLN A 334 25.87 -35.13 17.58
N SER A 335 24.77 -34.45 17.21
CA SER A 335 24.84 -33.18 16.47
C SER A 335 25.02 -31.97 17.38
N VAL A 336 24.54 -32.05 18.63
CA VAL A 336 24.67 -30.96 19.62
C VAL A 336 26.12 -30.85 20.13
N LEU A 337 26.82 -31.96 20.28
CA LEU A 337 28.23 -32.00 20.71
C LEU A 337 29.20 -31.32 19.74
N SER A 338 28.87 -31.23 18.44
CA SER A 338 29.74 -30.60 17.44
C SER A 338 29.63 -29.07 17.37
N GLN A 339 28.61 -28.47 17.97
CA GLN A 339 28.31 -27.03 17.80
C GLN A 339 28.71 -26.15 18.99
N THR A 340 28.91 -26.71 20.19
CA THR A 340 29.04 -25.89 21.41
C THR A 340 30.41 -25.93 22.08
N GLY A 341 31.39 -26.71 21.56
CA GLY A 341 32.79 -26.63 22.00
C GLY A 341 33.08 -26.99 23.47
N LEU A 342 32.10 -27.49 24.22
CA LEU A 342 32.24 -27.92 25.61
C LEU A 342 32.86 -29.31 25.68
N THR A 343 33.76 -29.49 26.65
CA THR A 343 34.37 -30.80 26.94
C THR A 343 33.40 -31.68 27.74
N ALA A 344 33.60 -33.02 27.65
CA ALA A 344 32.68 -33.99 28.26
C ALA A 344 32.58 -33.86 29.80
N GLU A 345 33.62 -33.34 30.44
CA GLU A 345 33.69 -33.12 31.89
C GLU A 345 32.85 -31.91 32.33
N GLU A 346 32.84 -30.83 31.55
CA GLU A 346 32.04 -29.62 31.82
C GLU A 346 30.53 -29.89 31.77
N LEU A 347 30.10 -30.81 30.89
CA LEU A 347 28.69 -31.23 30.79
C LEU A 347 28.24 -32.07 32.01
N GLU A 348 29.15 -32.82 32.61
CA GLU A 348 28.86 -33.64 33.79
C GLU A 348 28.73 -32.76 35.04
N GLN A 349 29.53 -31.69 35.12
CA GLN A 349 29.47 -30.69 36.17
C GLN A 349 28.17 -29.87 36.10
N LEU A 350 27.76 -29.46 34.90
CA LEU A 350 26.49 -28.74 34.67
C LEU A 350 25.25 -29.58 35.02
N LYS A 351 25.31 -30.90 34.80
CA LYS A 351 24.25 -31.84 35.20
C LYS A 351 24.15 -32.05 36.71
N LYS A 352 25.25 -31.89 37.44
CA LYS A 352 25.26 -31.94 38.91
C LYS A 352 24.62 -30.69 39.50
N GLU A 353 25.01 -29.52 39.03
CA GLU A 353 24.47 -28.23 39.49
C GLU A 353 22.95 -28.11 39.25
N LEU A 354 22.46 -28.55 38.08
CA LEU A 354 21.02 -28.52 37.76
C LEU A 354 20.15 -29.51 38.55
N ASN A 355 20.76 -30.50 39.22
CA ASN A 355 20.05 -31.47 40.05
C ASN A 355 20.09 -31.13 41.55
N GLU A 356 20.94 -30.19 41.97
CA GLU A 356 20.99 -29.70 43.36
C GLU A 356 19.97 -28.57 43.63
N GLU A 357 19.42 -27.92 42.59
CA GLU A 357 18.38 -26.87 42.72
C GLU A 357 16.93 -27.39 42.60
N LYS A 358 16.62 -28.63 43.02
CA LYS A 358 15.24 -29.14 43.09
C LYS A 358 14.79 -29.55 44.49
#